data_AF-A0A0D2J7D5-F1
#
_entry.id   AF-A0A0D2J7D5-F1
#
_cell.length_a   1.000
_cell.length_b   1.000
_cell.length_c   1.000
_cell.angle_alpha   90.00
_cell.angle_beta   90.00
_cell.angle_gamma   90.00
#
_symmetry.space_group_name_H-M   'P 1'
#
loop_
_entity.id
_entity.type
_entity.pdbx_description
1 polymer ?
#
loop_
_entity_poly.entity_id
_entity_poly.type
_entity_poly.pdbx_seq_one_letter_code
_entity_poly.pdbx_strand_id
1 'polypeptide(L)'
;MKIRTINPMPLAIAIALLLMTSTALAGTGGQHSKKNKVSQPHIYLVGMGPGDADLITISAQQTVRKADLIICDPILAKQFSGLLAGKELLVTGEDSRLKTENSAGRAAKRDRIIKTVRSAVKANKVVAILDHGDPMVYGNLTWCLTAFKDLTVKVEPGICLFHAANAALRDDISFSDIAKSIIITTNDAPGQKDTIDKLASKSATMVVCCSKNDFSLMLKKLSKKYSSETPIALVFNTGYTHKEKVVWGTIADIEKIASKQKIPKEFMVFVGANLDSPKYHVKAEKKKGKLYLVGLYFNNADLATLRAANIVEKSDLIIDQFGVLKTGFKHKRLLQGKEIWVPSGKEAWIWHGYGKSADAFSGKDLERFVAAEKARQETAVKVRQAIEKGKQVCILDIGDPLTYAPWSWISREFADLDPIVVPGMSSFDVANAVLQKSVTQGGNTKSVILTVPDVDDWLNKTCFDFDAMLERQTSLVIFMPGYMITLPDIVNKLSVYYDLKTPIALVGNAGFKDSQRVVKGRLDNIVELVGKEKMPQSYLIYVGPFLN
;
A
#
# COMPACT_ATOMS: atom_id res chain seq x y z
N MET A 1 28.43 -30.24 -31.63
CA MET A 1 28.95 -29.74 -30.33
C MET A 1 28.01 -30.25 -29.25
N LYS A 2 28.51 -31.03 -28.28
CA LYS A 2 27.69 -31.81 -27.32
C LYS A 2 26.82 -30.91 -26.44
N ILE A 3 25.51 -31.17 -26.46
CA ILE A 3 24.49 -30.55 -25.62
C ILE A 3 24.69 -31.05 -24.19
N ARG A 4 24.98 -30.14 -23.25
CA ARG A 4 24.91 -30.42 -21.80
C ARG A 4 23.47 -30.24 -21.37
N THR A 5 22.88 -31.34 -20.90
CA THR A 5 21.59 -31.43 -20.24
C THR A 5 21.58 -30.59 -18.96
N ILE A 6 20.73 -29.56 -18.94
CA ILE A 6 20.34 -28.88 -17.71
C ILE A 6 19.07 -29.58 -17.20
N ASN A 7 19.17 -30.05 -15.97
CA ASN A 7 18.17 -30.84 -15.26
C ASN A 7 16.90 -30.00 -15.01
N PRO A 8 15.69 -30.43 -15.40
CA PRO A 8 14.46 -29.68 -15.13
C PRO A 8 13.91 -30.09 -13.76
N MET A 9 14.18 -29.29 -12.71
CA MET A 9 13.38 -29.36 -11.49
C MET A 9 12.15 -28.44 -11.66
N PRO A 10 10.91 -28.94 -11.48
CA PRO A 10 9.73 -28.17 -11.79
C PRO A 10 9.44 -27.12 -10.71
N LEU A 11 9.33 -25.87 -11.16
CA LEU A 11 8.78 -24.70 -10.47
C LEU A 11 7.26 -24.83 -10.21
N ALA A 12 6.86 -25.96 -9.63
CA ALA A 12 5.51 -26.25 -9.13
C ALA A 12 5.48 -26.36 -7.59
N ILE A 13 6.63 -26.16 -6.94
CA ILE A 13 6.80 -26.27 -5.48
C ILE A 13 6.71 -24.89 -4.78
N ALA A 14 6.79 -23.78 -5.52
CA ALA A 14 6.78 -22.43 -4.93
C ALA A 14 5.39 -21.94 -4.46
N ILE A 15 4.29 -22.53 -4.94
CA ILE A 15 2.92 -22.11 -4.57
C ILE A 15 2.24 -23.15 -3.65
N ALA A 16 2.68 -24.42 -3.68
CA ALA A 16 2.18 -25.46 -2.78
C ALA A 16 2.83 -25.46 -1.37
N LEU A 17 3.94 -24.76 -1.15
CA LEU A 17 4.63 -24.67 0.17
C LEU A 17 4.18 -23.50 1.07
N LEU A 18 3.14 -22.76 0.67
CA LEU A 18 2.42 -21.84 1.55
C LEU A 18 1.48 -22.55 2.54
N LEU A 19 1.32 -23.87 2.41
CA LEU A 19 0.54 -24.73 3.29
C LEU A 19 1.41 -25.94 3.69
N MET A 20 1.60 -26.16 4.99
CA MET A 20 2.45 -27.18 5.64
C MET A 20 3.90 -26.70 5.87
N THR A 21 4.25 -26.24 7.08
CA THR A 21 4.71 -27.14 8.15
C THR A 21 4.32 -26.61 9.54
N SER A 22 3.37 -27.28 10.17
CA SER A 22 3.25 -27.31 11.63
C SER A 22 3.31 -28.78 12.05
N THR A 23 4.51 -29.28 12.30
CA THR A 23 4.71 -30.53 13.05
C THR A 23 5.79 -30.28 14.08
N ALA A 24 5.36 -30.35 15.34
CA ALA A 24 6.20 -30.30 16.51
C ALA A 24 7.23 -31.44 16.50
N LEU A 25 8.43 -31.15 16.98
CA LEU A 25 9.37 -32.14 17.50
C LEU A 25 9.90 -31.63 18.85
N ALA A 26 9.74 -32.49 19.85
CA ALA A 26 10.09 -32.29 21.24
C ALA A 26 11.58 -32.63 21.51
N GLY A 27 12.17 -31.93 22.49
CA GLY A 27 13.47 -32.24 23.14
C GLY A 27 14.70 -31.94 22.29
N THR A 28 15.78 -31.31 22.77
CA THR A 28 16.44 -31.43 24.08
C THR A 28 17.11 -30.10 24.50
N GLY A 29 17.37 -29.97 25.80
CA GLY A 29 17.71 -28.72 26.49
C GLY A 29 19.01 -28.02 26.07
N GLY A 30 19.01 -26.70 26.30
CA GLY A 30 20.15 -25.81 26.16
C GLY A 30 19.81 -24.44 26.77
N GLN A 31 20.39 -24.19 27.95
CA GLN A 31 20.52 -22.94 28.72
C GLN A 31 19.59 -21.75 28.43
N HIS A 32 18.76 -21.43 29.43
CA HIS A 32 17.98 -20.20 29.53
C HIS A 32 18.86 -18.95 29.46
N SER A 33 18.84 -18.26 28.33
CA SER A 33 19.18 -16.83 28.31
C SER A 33 18.00 -16.06 28.92
N LYS A 34 18.30 -15.24 29.93
CA LYS A 34 17.31 -14.33 30.55
C LYS A 34 16.71 -13.45 29.46
N LYS A 35 15.45 -13.69 29.10
CA LYS A 35 14.67 -12.77 28.26
C LYS A 35 14.62 -11.42 28.97
N ASN A 36 15.35 -10.43 28.46
CA ASN A 36 15.11 -9.04 28.80
C ASN A 36 13.62 -8.75 28.52
N LYS A 37 12.84 -8.41 29.56
CA LYS A 37 11.51 -7.85 29.39
C LYS A 37 11.67 -6.59 28.54
N VAL A 38 11.28 -6.67 27.26
CA VAL A 38 11.20 -5.50 26.39
C VAL A 38 10.25 -4.52 27.07
N SER A 39 10.76 -3.38 27.55
CA SER A 39 9.92 -2.32 28.11
C SER A 39 8.90 -1.91 27.05
N GLN A 40 7.61 -1.84 27.41
CA GLN A 40 6.59 -1.43 26.45
C GLN A 40 6.92 -0.03 25.90
N PRO A 41 6.67 0.22 24.60
CA PRO A 41 6.86 1.55 24.03
C PRO A 41 6.00 2.57 24.79
N HIS A 42 6.61 3.69 25.19
CA HIS A 42 5.87 4.78 25.83
C HIS A 42 5.28 5.76 24.81
N ILE A 43 5.72 5.73 23.55
CA ILE A 43 5.25 6.63 22.49
C ILE A 43 4.83 5.82 21.26
N TYR A 44 3.64 6.11 20.77
CA TYR A 44 3.11 5.60 19.51
C TYR A 44 2.84 6.75 18.54
N LEU A 45 3.37 6.67 17.32
CA LEU A 45 2.94 7.50 16.21
C LEU A 45 1.94 6.70 15.38
N VAL A 46 0.68 7.13 15.34
CA VAL A 46 -0.46 6.31 14.91
C VAL A 46 -1.12 6.89 13.67
N GLY A 47 -1.16 6.12 12.59
CA GLY A 47 -1.94 6.42 11.40
C GLY A 47 -3.43 6.17 11.63
N MET A 48 -4.25 7.19 11.46
CA MET A 48 -5.70 7.12 11.70
C MET A 48 -6.51 6.79 10.44
N GLY A 49 -5.86 6.66 9.27
CA GLY A 49 -6.51 6.57 7.98
C GLY A 49 -6.89 7.95 7.41
N PRO A 50 -7.20 8.05 6.10
CA PRO A 50 -7.25 9.34 5.40
C PRO A 50 -8.64 10.02 5.42
N GLY A 51 -9.68 9.27 5.78
CA GLY A 51 -11.06 9.63 5.52
C GLY A 51 -11.98 9.28 6.68
N ASP A 52 -13.05 8.53 6.42
CA ASP A 52 -14.03 8.12 7.44
C ASP A 52 -13.38 7.36 8.61
N ALA A 53 -14.00 7.46 9.80
CA ALA A 53 -13.45 6.93 11.04
C ALA A 53 -13.28 5.40 11.07
N ASP A 54 -14.00 4.66 10.22
CA ASP A 54 -13.89 3.20 10.11
C ASP A 54 -12.73 2.74 9.22
N LEU A 55 -12.00 3.66 8.57
CA LEU A 55 -10.72 3.36 7.90
C LEU A 55 -9.54 3.25 8.87
N ILE A 56 -9.74 3.52 10.16
CA ILE A 56 -8.77 3.18 11.20
C ILE A 56 -8.56 1.65 11.27
N THR A 57 -7.33 1.20 11.50
CA THR A 57 -7.05 -0.21 11.74
C THR A 57 -7.47 -0.65 13.14
N ILE A 58 -7.74 -1.95 13.31
CA ILE A 58 -8.03 -2.54 14.62
C ILE A 58 -6.83 -2.29 15.57
N SER A 59 -5.60 -2.44 15.09
CA SER A 59 -4.38 -2.21 15.87
C SER A 59 -4.22 -0.75 16.29
N ALA A 60 -4.48 0.22 15.40
CA ALA A 60 -4.49 1.64 15.75
C ALA A 60 -5.56 1.94 16.80
N GLN A 61 -6.78 1.43 16.65
CA GLN A 61 -7.84 1.59 17.65
C GLN A 61 -7.41 1.02 19.02
N GLN A 62 -6.80 -0.16 19.05
CA GLN A 62 -6.29 -0.77 20.29
C GLN A 62 -5.16 0.05 20.92
N THR A 63 -4.26 0.61 20.11
CA THR A 63 -3.17 1.48 20.58
C THR A 63 -3.72 2.75 21.21
N VAL A 64 -4.66 3.43 20.55
CA VAL A 64 -5.32 4.63 21.08
C VAL A 64 -6.05 4.33 22.40
N ARG A 65 -6.74 3.18 22.49
CA ARG A 65 -7.41 2.77 23.74
C ARG A 65 -6.46 2.65 24.92
N LYS A 66 -5.23 2.17 24.70
CA LYS A 66 -4.20 1.97 25.74
C LYS A 66 -3.46 3.25 26.13
N ALA A 67 -3.52 4.30 25.31
CA ALA A 67 -2.82 5.55 25.60
C ALA A 67 -3.53 6.37 26.67
N ASP A 68 -2.74 6.96 27.55
CA ASP A 68 -3.15 7.88 28.61
C ASP A 68 -3.25 9.31 28.08
N LEU A 69 -2.25 9.72 27.27
CA LEU A 69 -2.18 11.03 26.62
C LEU A 69 -2.29 10.89 25.10
N ILE A 70 -3.16 11.70 24.50
CA ILE A 70 -3.38 11.77 23.06
C ILE A 70 -2.93 13.14 22.55
N ILE A 71 -2.07 13.15 21.53
CA ILE A 71 -1.72 14.36 20.78
C ILE A 71 -2.41 14.28 19.42
N CYS A 72 -3.25 15.24 19.09
CA CYS A 72 -3.97 15.25 17.81
C CYS A 72 -4.35 16.66 17.37
N ASP A 73 -4.81 16.79 16.13
CA ASP A 73 -5.42 18.02 15.64
C ASP A 73 -6.93 18.07 15.97
N PRO A 74 -7.60 19.22 15.79
CA PRO A 74 -9.03 19.35 16.08
C PRO A 74 -9.94 18.44 15.23
N ILE A 75 -9.48 18.02 14.05
CA ILE A 75 -10.28 17.20 13.12
C ILE A 75 -10.33 15.76 13.64
N LEU A 76 -9.18 15.18 13.97
CA LEU A 76 -9.09 13.87 14.60
C LEU A 76 -9.77 13.87 15.97
N ALA A 77 -9.62 14.93 16.76
CA ALA A 77 -10.32 15.06 18.04
C ALA A 77 -11.84 14.98 17.89
N LYS A 78 -12.40 15.66 16.88
CA LYS A 78 -13.84 15.62 16.59
C LYS A 78 -14.27 14.26 16.02
N GLN A 79 -13.57 13.79 15.00
CA GLN A 79 -13.88 12.57 14.27
C GLN A 79 -13.84 11.32 15.15
N PHE A 80 -12.88 11.25 16.06
CA PHE A 80 -12.69 10.12 16.97
C PHE A 80 -13.13 10.40 18.40
N SER A 81 -13.96 11.43 18.63
CA SER A 81 -14.42 11.85 19.97
C SER A 81 -14.91 10.69 20.86
N GLY A 82 -15.66 9.73 20.30
CA GLY A 82 -16.10 8.54 21.04
C GLY A 82 -14.95 7.61 21.48
N LEU A 83 -13.91 7.46 20.66
CA LEU A 83 -12.70 6.68 21.00
C LEU A 83 -11.79 7.41 22.00
N LEU A 84 -11.83 8.75 21.97
CA LEU A 84 -10.99 9.64 22.77
C LEU A 84 -11.63 10.08 24.10
N ALA A 85 -12.90 9.70 24.34
CA ALA A 85 -13.63 10.06 25.55
C ALA A 85 -12.89 9.60 26.82
N GLY A 86 -12.76 10.51 27.79
CA GLY A 86 -12.09 10.25 29.07
C GLY A 86 -10.56 10.22 29.03
N LYS A 87 -9.93 10.51 27.89
CA LYS A 87 -8.46 10.56 27.74
C LYS A 87 -7.92 11.98 27.97
N GLU A 88 -6.67 12.08 28.39
CA GLU A 88 -5.96 13.35 28.40
C GLU A 88 -5.62 13.77 26.97
N LEU A 89 -6.04 14.96 26.54
CA LEU A 89 -5.87 15.44 25.17
C LEU A 89 -4.98 16.68 25.11
N LEU A 90 -3.97 16.66 24.24
CA LEU A 90 -3.30 17.86 23.74
C LEU A 90 -3.75 18.11 22.29
N VAL A 91 -4.72 19.00 22.12
CA VAL A 91 -5.18 19.45 20.80
C VAL A 91 -4.26 20.55 20.28
N THR A 92 -3.67 20.35 19.11
CA THR A 92 -2.57 21.21 18.61
C THR A 92 -3.00 22.51 17.92
N GLY A 93 -4.28 22.88 18.00
CA GLY A 93 -4.81 24.20 17.66
C GLY A 93 -5.28 24.43 16.22
N GLU A 94 -4.75 23.72 15.22
CA GLU A 94 -5.10 23.86 13.80
C GLU A 94 -5.11 22.51 13.07
N ASP A 95 -5.78 22.42 11.91
CA ASP A 95 -5.74 21.26 11.00
C ASP A 95 -4.29 21.01 10.57
N SER A 96 -3.72 19.86 10.96
CA SER A 96 -2.30 19.58 10.72
C SER A 96 -1.96 19.35 9.25
N ARG A 97 -2.97 19.14 8.40
CA ARG A 97 -2.79 18.96 6.95
C ARG A 97 -2.58 20.30 6.25
N LEU A 98 -3.07 21.39 6.84
CA LEU A 98 -2.92 22.74 6.29
C LEU A 98 -1.64 23.39 6.85
N LYS A 99 -0.78 23.87 5.95
CA LYS A 99 0.44 24.61 6.32
C LYS A 99 0.14 26.10 6.49
N THR A 100 -0.74 26.44 7.42
CA THR A 100 -1.21 27.82 7.70
C THR A 100 -0.27 28.60 8.62
N GLU A 101 0.51 27.91 9.46
CA GLU A 101 1.43 28.52 10.42
C GLU A 101 2.77 28.95 9.78
N ASN A 102 3.27 30.11 10.20
CA ASN A 102 4.63 30.55 9.89
C ASN A 102 5.69 29.64 10.59
N SER A 103 6.98 29.85 10.29
CA SER A 103 8.06 29.03 10.86
C SER A 103 8.14 29.09 12.39
N ALA A 104 7.96 30.28 12.97
CA ALA A 104 8.03 30.50 14.42
C ALA A 104 6.87 29.79 15.16
N GLY A 105 5.65 29.88 14.65
CA GLY A 105 4.47 29.19 15.20
C GLY A 105 4.66 27.67 15.20
N ARG A 106 5.14 27.12 14.08
CA ARG A 106 5.45 25.68 13.97
C ARG A 106 6.50 25.22 14.98
N ALA A 107 7.54 26.03 15.23
CA ALA A 107 8.58 25.71 16.21
C ALA A 107 8.00 25.70 17.64
N ALA A 108 7.28 26.74 18.04
CA ALA A 108 6.67 26.83 19.36
C ALA A 108 5.68 25.68 19.63
N LYS A 109 4.88 25.30 18.63
CA LYS A 109 3.98 24.14 18.68
C LYS A 109 4.74 22.83 18.89
N ARG A 110 5.85 22.62 18.16
CA ARG A 110 6.72 21.45 18.35
C ARG A 110 7.31 21.41 19.76
N ASP A 111 7.83 22.52 20.26
CA ASP A 111 8.41 22.59 21.61
C ASP A 111 7.38 22.26 22.69
N ARG A 112 6.15 22.77 22.55
CA ARG A 112 5.04 22.43 23.44
C ARG A 112 4.72 20.93 23.42
N ILE A 113 4.64 20.33 22.23
CA ILE A 113 4.41 18.89 22.09
C ILE A 113 5.55 18.11 22.75
N ILE A 114 6.81 18.44 22.43
CA ILE A 114 8.00 17.76 22.97
C ILE A 114 8.02 17.81 24.51
N LYS A 115 7.80 18.99 25.10
CA LYS A 115 7.77 19.16 26.56
C LYS A 115 6.66 18.32 27.20
N THR A 116 5.47 18.31 26.60
CA THR A 116 4.31 17.58 27.11
C THR A 116 4.55 16.07 27.05
N VAL A 117 4.99 15.56 25.88
CA VAL A 117 5.28 14.14 25.68
C VAL A 117 6.37 13.66 26.63
N ARG A 118 7.49 14.40 26.76
CA ARG A 118 8.57 14.04 27.70
C ARG A 118 8.11 14.01 29.15
N SER A 119 7.25 14.95 29.55
CA SER A 119 6.68 14.98 30.90
C SER A 119 5.77 13.77 31.16
N ALA A 120 4.95 13.40 30.19
CA ALA A 120 4.08 12.23 30.26
C ALA A 120 4.88 10.92 30.34
N VAL A 121 5.92 10.76 29.49
CA VAL A 121 6.81 9.60 29.53
C VAL A 121 7.55 9.50 30.87
N LYS A 122 8.02 10.62 31.44
CA LYS A 122 8.64 10.66 32.78
C LYS A 122 7.65 10.22 33.88
N ALA A 123 6.36 10.49 33.69
CA ALA A 123 5.28 10.00 34.55
C ALA A 123 4.82 8.58 34.22
N ASN A 124 5.58 7.83 33.39
CA ASN A 124 5.29 6.47 32.94
C ASN A 124 3.94 6.31 32.20
N LYS A 125 3.45 7.39 31.57
CA LYS A 125 2.26 7.37 30.73
C LYS A 125 2.58 6.85 29.33
N VAL A 126 1.61 6.19 28.72
CA VAL A 126 1.60 5.84 27.30
C VAL A 126 1.03 7.02 26.50
N VAL A 127 1.78 7.45 25.48
CA VAL A 127 1.43 8.57 24.62
C VAL A 127 1.12 8.08 23.22
N ALA A 128 -0.02 8.47 22.65
CA ALA A 128 -0.33 8.29 21.23
C ALA A 128 -0.39 9.65 20.52
N ILE A 129 0.44 9.79 19.49
CA ILE A 129 0.49 10.94 18.59
C ILE A 129 -0.23 10.53 17.32
N LEU A 130 -1.37 11.15 17.04
CA LEU A 130 -2.25 10.76 15.93
C LEU A 130 -1.93 11.58 14.68
N ASP A 131 -1.75 10.90 13.54
CA ASP A 131 -1.58 11.51 12.22
C ASP A 131 -2.67 11.02 11.26
N HIS A 132 -2.98 11.83 10.25
CA HIS A 132 -3.93 11.46 9.20
C HIS A 132 -3.26 10.50 8.22
N GLY A 133 -4.02 9.56 7.65
CA GLY A 133 -3.50 8.59 6.69
C GLY A 133 -2.46 7.66 7.32
N ASP A 134 -1.33 7.49 6.63
CA ASP A 134 -0.15 6.77 7.14
C ASP A 134 0.95 7.75 7.58
N PRO A 135 1.55 7.59 8.78
CA PRO A 135 2.56 8.54 9.25
C PRO A 135 3.83 8.55 8.40
N MET A 136 4.19 7.46 7.73
CA MET A 136 5.45 7.34 6.99
C MET A 136 5.32 7.77 5.51
N VAL A 137 4.11 8.02 5.02
CA VAL A 137 3.87 8.47 3.64
C VAL A 137 3.19 9.83 3.67
N TYR A 138 3.99 10.89 3.53
CA TYR A 138 3.55 12.30 3.66
C TYR A 138 2.98 12.69 5.03
N GLY A 139 3.22 11.91 6.08
CA GLY A 139 2.80 12.26 7.44
C GLY A 139 3.42 13.57 7.93
N ASN A 140 2.64 14.32 8.71
CA ASN A 140 3.00 15.65 9.22
C ASN A 140 3.84 15.56 10.50
N LEU A 141 3.81 14.42 11.18
CA LEU A 141 4.37 14.24 12.52
C LEU A 141 5.62 13.35 12.55
N THR A 142 6.22 13.03 11.39
CA THR A 142 7.45 12.21 11.30
C THR A 142 8.63 12.80 12.07
N TRP A 143 8.68 14.13 12.23
CA TRP A 143 9.71 14.83 13.02
C TRP A 143 9.74 14.37 14.48
N CYS A 144 8.65 13.77 15.00
CA CYS A 144 8.61 13.15 16.31
C CYS A 144 9.61 11.99 16.43
N LEU A 145 9.87 11.23 15.37
CA LEU A 145 10.87 10.16 15.38
C LEU A 145 12.27 10.70 15.66
N THR A 146 12.60 11.88 15.12
CA THR A 146 13.87 12.57 15.42
C THR A 146 13.86 13.18 16.82
N ALA A 147 12.78 13.84 17.20
CA ALA A 147 12.66 14.56 18.47
C ALA A 147 12.68 13.63 19.70
N PHE A 148 12.28 12.37 19.53
CA PHE A 148 12.21 11.34 20.58
C PHE A 148 13.10 10.13 20.28
N LYS A 149 14.18 10.31 19.51
CA LYS A 149 15.11 9.22 19.14
C LYS A 149 15.78 8.55 20.35
N ASP A 150 15.81 9.24 21.49
CA ASP A 150 16.30 8.76 22.79
C ASP A 150 15.27 7.93 23.56
N LEU A 151 14.03 7.85 23.06
CA LEU A 151 12.92 7.12 23.66
C LEU A 151 12.46 5.99 22.72
N THR A 152 11.76 5.00 23.27
CA THR A 152 11.15 3.93 22.46
C THR A 152 9.87 4.44 21.80
N VAL A 153 9.96 4.80 20.53
CA VAL A 153 8.81 5.12 19.68
C VAL A 153 8.43 3.91 18.83
N LYS A 154 7.13 3.61 18.73
CA LYS A 154 6.59 2.66 17.76
C LYS A 154 5.72 3.39 16.76
N VAL A 155 5.84 3.06 15.48
CA VAL A 155 4.89 3.51 14.44
C VAL A 155 3.80 2.45 14.29
N GLU A 156 2.55 2.88 14.33
CA GLU A 156 1.38 2.08 13.96
C GLU A 156 0.90 2.57 12.59
N PRO A 157 1.01 1.75 11.53
CA PRO A 157 0.70 2.19 10.17
C PRO A 157 -0.80 2.48 10.00
N GLY A 158 -1.10 3.36 9.05
CA GLY A 158 -2.46 3.68 8.65
C GLY A 158 -2.68 3.43 7.15
N ILE A 159 -3.93 3.47 6.70
CA ILE A 159 -4.21 3.42 5.26
C ILE A 159 -3.70 4.70 4.60
N CYS A 160 -2.83 4.55 3.59
CA CYS A 160 -2.37 5.70 2.81
C CYS A 160 -3.51 6.34 2.01
N LEU A 161 -3.37 7.65 1.78
CA LEU A 161 -4.31 8.42 0.95
C LEU A 161 -4.43 7.86 -0.47
N PHE A 162 -3.33 7.41 -1.09
CA PHE A 162 -3.37 6.87 -2.45
C PHE A 162 -4.08 5.51 -2.53
N HIS A 163 -3.96 4.64 -1.52
CA HIS A 163 -4.73 3.38 -1.46
C HIS A 163 -6.24 3.66 -1.40
N ALA A 164 -6.66 4.60 -0.54
CA ALA A 164 -8.06 5.01 -0.48
C ALA A 164 -8.55 5.63 -1.80
N ALA A 165 -7.70 6.39 -2.49
CA ALA A 165 -8.03 6.95 -3.80
C ALA A 165 -8.10 5.88 -4.90
N ASN A 166 -7.21 4.88 -4.90
CA ASN A 166 -7.30 3.73 -5.82
C ASN A 166 -8.62 2.99 -5.61
N ALA A 167 -9.03 2.76 -4.36
CA ALA A 167 -10.33 2.15 -4.04
C ALA A 167 -11.50 2.97 -4.60
N ALA A 168 -11.41 4.30 -4.59
CA ALA A 168 -12.42 5.18 -5.19
C ALA A 168 -12.44 5.12 -6.72
N LEU A 169 -11.26 5.06 -7.36
CA LEU A 169 -11.12 4.88 -8.80
C LEU A 169 -11.63 3.51 -9.26
N ARG A 170 -11.49 2.51 -8.39
CA ARG A 170 -11.72 1.08 -8.67
C ARG A 170 -10.85 0.56 -9.80
N ASP A 171 -9.65 1.11 -9.92
CA ASP A 171 -8.72 0.77 -10.97
C ASP A 171 -7.36 0.41 -10.38
N ASP A 172 -6.68 -0.53 -11.02
CA ASP A 172 -5.34 -0.93 -10.63
C ASP A 172 -4.31 -0.11 -11.41
N ILE A 173 -3.72 0.84 -10.69
CA ILE A 173 -2.75 1.77 -11.25
C ILE A 173 -1.34 1.19 -11.34
N SER A 174 -1.11 0.00 -10.79
CA SER A 174 0.20 -0.56 -10.50
C SER A 174 0.70 -1.55 -11.54
N PHE A 175 -0.22 -2.21 -12.27
CA PHE A 175 0.14 -3.31 -13.14
C PHE A 175 -0.74 -3.42 -14.38
N SER A 176 -0.11 -3.30 -15.54
CA SER A 176 -0.65 -3.69 -16.84
C SER A 176 0.46 -4.02 -17.83
N ASP A 177 0.05 -4.40 -19.04
CA ASP A 177 0.94 -4.51 -20.20
C ASP A 177 1.66 -3.17 -20.55
N ILE A 178 1.25 -2.02 -19.95
CA ILE A 178 1.74 -0.68 -20.29
C ILE A 178 2.45 0.03 -19.11
N ALA A 179 2.07 -0.25 -17.84
CA ALA A 179 2.69 0.32 -16.64
C ALA A 179 2.92 -0.77 -15.57
N LYS A 180 4.15 -0.88 -15.05
CA LYS A 180 4.50 -1.75 -13.90
C LYS A 180 5.00 -0.97 -12.68
N SER A 181 4.97 0.36 -12.78
CA SER A 181 5.50 1.27 -11.76
C SER A 181 4.48 2.35 -11.41
N ILE A 182 4.48 2.75 -10.15
CA ILE A 182 3.71 3.88 -9.64
C ILE A 182 4.69 4.95 -9.16
N ILE A 183 4.46 6.20 -9.55
CA ILE A 183 5.21 7.34 -9.02
C ILE A 183 4.27 8.12 -8.12
N ILE A 184 4.56 8.18 -6.84
CA ILE A 184 3.77 8.96 -5.88
C ILE A 184 4.55 10.23 -5.55
N THR A 185 3.95 11.40 -5.74
CA THR A 185 4.58 12.70 -5.52
C THR A 185 3.59 13.75 -4.96
N THR A 186 4.08 14.95 -4.68
CA THR A 186 3.28 16.14 -4.37
C THR A 186 3.47 17.20 -5.45
N ASN A 187 2.75 18.31 -5.35
CA ASN A 187 3.12 19.52 -6.09
C ASN A 187 4.59 19.90 -5.85
N ASP A 188 5.21 20.50 -6.87
CA ASP A 188 6.61 20.92 -6.81
C ASP A 188 6.84 21.94 -5.71
N ALA A 189 7.84 21.70 -4.87
CA ALA A 189 8.30 22.62 -3.85
C ALA A 189 9.65 23.26 -4.23
N PRO A 190 9.97 24.47 -3.74
CA PRO A 190 11.29 25.07 -3.92
C PRO A 190 12.42 24.13 -3.45
N GLY A 191 13.46 23.98 -4.28
CA GLY A 191 14.61 23.11 -4.00
C GLY A 191 14.40 21.61 -4.26
N GLN A 192 13.18 21.20 -4.63
CA GLN A 192 12.88 19.82 -5.02
C GLN A 192 13.58 19.46 -6.34
N LYS A 193 14.26 18.32 -6.38
CA LYS A 193 14.95 17.85 -7.59
C LYS A 193 14.07 17.01 -8.50
N ASP A 194 13.15 16.25 -7.92
CA ASP A 194 12.20 15.34 -8.56
C ASP A 194 10.88 16.04 -8.87
N THR A 195 10.93 17.08 -9.71
CA THR A 195 9.75 17.84 -10.12
C THR A 195 8.82 17.01 -11.02
N ILE A 196 7.54 17.37 -11.06
CA ILE A 196 6.49 16.68 -11.81
C ILE A 196 6.89 16.43 -13.28
N ASP A 197 7.49 17.39 -13.96
CA ASP A 197 7.91 17.26 -15.36
C ASP A 197 9.08 16.29 -15.58
N LYS A 198 9.94 16.11 -14.57
CA LYS A 198 11.02 15.12 -14.58
C LYS A 198 10.53 13.73 -14.20
N LEU A 199 9.52 13.67 -13.34
CA LEU A 199 8.89 12.42 -12.91
C LEU A 199 7.92 11.86 -13.96
N ALA A 200 7.37 12.71 -14.85
CA ALA A 200 6.45 12.27 -15.88
C ALA A 200 7.05 11.11 -16.70
N SER A 201 6.29 10.04 -16.85
CA SER A 201 6.70 8.84 -17.56
C SER A 201 5.49 8.17 -18.20
N LYS A 202 5.65 7.70 -19.44
CA LYS A 202 4.62 6.90 -20.13
C LYS A 202 4.55 5.46 -19.60
N SER A 203 5.59 5.04 -18.88
CA SER A 203 5.79 3.69 -18.36
C SER A 203 5.41 3.54 -16.87
N ALA A 204 4.83 4.58 -16.28
CA ALA A 204 4.28 4.56 -14.93
C ALA A 204 2.98 5.33 -14.84
N THR A 205 2.15 4.95 -13.86
CA THR A 205 1.08 5.82 -13.39
C THR A 205 1.65 6.79 -12.37
N MET A 206 1.46 8.09 -12.58
CA MET A 206 1.82 9.10 -11.60
C MET A 206 0.60 9.46 -10.76
N VAL A 207 0.82 9.50 -9.45
CA VAL A 207 -0.13 9.89 -8.42
C VAL A 207 0.41 11.14 -7.73
N VAL A 208 -0.35 12.24 -7.77
CA VAL A 208 0.03 13.52 -7.18
C VAL A 208 -0.94 13.89 -6.05
N CYS A 209 -0.41 14.09 -4.85
CA CYS A 209 -1.10 14.81 -3.78
C CYS A 209 -1.12 16.31 -4.15
N CYS A 210 -2.26 16.78 -4.68
CA CYS A 210 -2.37 18.09 -5.32
C CYS A 210 -3.17 19.09 -4.47
N SER A 211 -2.60 20.26 -4.27
CA SER A 211 -3.31 21.49 -3.88
C SER A 211 -3.96 22.15 -5.09
N LYS A 212 -5.20 22.61 -4.91
CA LYS A 212 -6.00 23.30 -5.93
C LYS A 212 -5.27 24.47 -6.58
N ASN A 213 -4.49 25.22 -5.82
CA ASN A 213 -3.82 26.43 -6.33
C ASN A 213 -2.72 26.11 -7.35
N ASP A 214 -2.21 24.89 -7.37
CA ASP A 214 -1.13 24.47 -8.26
C ASP A 214 -1.63 23.63 -9.44
N PHE A 215 -2.94 23.33 -9.50
CA PHE A 215 -3.49 22.36 -10.45
C PHE A 215 -3.20 22.74 -11.91
N SER A 216 -3.48 23.99 -12.31
CA SER A 216 -3.24 24.48 -13.67
C SER A 216 -1.74 24.48 -14.04
N LEU A 217 -0.85 24.80 -13.09
CA LEU A 217 0.59 24.77 -13.31
C LEU A 217 1.10 23.32 -13.49
N MET A 218 0.62 22.40 -12.66
CA MET A 218 0.91 20.98 -12.78
C MET A 218 0.44 20.45 -14.15
N LEU A 219 -0.80 20.75 -14.58
CA LEU A 219 -1.29 20.34 -15.91
C LEU A 219 -0.39 20.84 -17.03
N LYS A 220 0.00 22.13 -17.01
CA LYS A 220 0.93 22.71 -17.99
C LYS A 220 2.28 21.97 -18.06
N LYS A 221 2.77 21.46 -16.93
CA LYS A 221 4.00 20.65 -16.87
C LYS A 221 3.77 19.25 -17.45
N LEU A 222 2.67 18.60 -17.06
CA LEU A 222 2.30 17.27 -17.55
C LEU A 222 2.10 17.27 -19.08
N SER A 223 1.45 18.29 -19.66
CA SER A 223 1.22 18.41 -21.11
C SER A 223 2.50 18.49 -21.95
N LYS A 224 3.68 18.70 -21.35
CA LYS A 224 4.96 18.65 -22.07
C LYS A 224 5.46 17.23 -22.32
N LYS A 225 4.95 16.25 -21.57
CA LYS A 225 5.45 14.86 -21.56
C LYS A 225 4.36 13.84 -21.90
N TYR A 226 3.12 14.14 -21.52
CA TYR A 226 1.93 13.37 -21.84
C TYR A 226 1.21 13.94 -23.05
N SER A 227 0.63 13.07 -23.88
CA SER A 227 -0.21 13.48 -25.01
C SER A 227 -1.55 14.05 -24.52
N SER A 228 -2.25 14.79 -25.39
CA SER A 228 -3.60 15.31 -25.13
C SER A 228 -4.58 14.24 -24.67
N GLU A 229 -4.48 13.04 -25.24
CA GLU A 229 -5.37 11.90 -24.98
C GLU A 229 -4.97 11.08 -23.74
N THR A 230 -3.87 11.41 -23.08
CA THR A 230 -3.45 10.66 -21.89
C THR A 230 -4.53 10.77 -20.81
N PRO A 231 -5.05 9.64 -20.30
CA PRO A 231 -6.07 9.66 -19.26
C PRO A 231 -5.57 10.30 -17.97
N ILE A 232 -6.47 11.02 -17.30
CA ILE A 232 -6.25 11.63 -16.00
C ILE A 232 -7.53 11.55 -15.16
N ALA A 233 -7.37 11.26 -13.88
CA ALA A 233 -8.46 11.19 -12.91
C ALA A 233 -8.15 12.06 -11.70
N LEU A 234 -9.17 12.75 -11.18
CA LEU A 234 -9.12 13.49 -9.93
C LEU A 234 -10.00 12.79 -8.90
N VAL A 235 -9.48 12.56 -7.70
CA VAL A 235 -10.26 12.02 -6.57
C VAL A 235 -10.38 13.10 -5.50
N PHE A 236 -11.59 13.63 -5.34
CA PHE A 236 -11.94 14.65 -4.36
C PHE A 236 -12.43 14.00 -3.06
N ASN A 237 -12.07 14.58 -1.92
CA ASN A 237 -12.47 14.11 -0.59
C ASN A 237 -12.20 12.60 -0.35
N THR A 238 -11.07 12.12 -0.86
CA THR A 238 -10.64 10.72 -0.75
C THR A 238 -10.88 10.14 0.63
N GLY A 239 -11.48 8.95 0.67
CA GLY A 239 -11.74 8.19 1.89
C GLY A 239 -12.98 8.62 2.67
N TYR A 240 -13.67 9.71 2.29
CA TYR A 240 -14.95 10.11 2.89
C TYR A 240 -16.12 9.67 2.00
N THR A 241 -16.66 8.47 2.23
CA THR A 241 -17.60 7.78 1.32
C THR A 241 -18.83 8.61 0.93
N HIS A 242 -19.28 9.52 1.80
CA HIS A 242 -20.47 10.34 1.59
C HIS A 242 -20.25 11.59 0.71
N LYS A 243 -18.99 11.96 0.44
CA LYS A 243 -18.63 13.16 -0.36
C LYS A 243 -17.45 12.94 -1.31
N GLU A 244 -16.93 11.73 -1.36
CA GLU A 244 -15.92 11.31 -2.31
C GLU A 244 -16.45 11.44 -3.73
N LYS A 245 -15.60 11.93 -4.63
CA LYS A 245 -15.98 12.10 -6.03
C LYS A 245 -14.79 11.86 -6.93
N VAL A 246 -14.99 11.02 -7.94
CA VAL A 246 -14.02 10.83 -9.03
C VAL A 246 -14.43 11.68 -10.22
N VAL A 247 -13.46 12.40 -10.81
CA VAL A 247 -13.62 13.19 -12.02
C VAL A 247 -12.63 12.67 -13.05
N TRP A 248 -13.14 12.10 -14.13
CA TRP A 248 -12.35 11.57 -15.23
C TRP A 248 -12.24 12.57 -16.38
N GLY A 249 -11.15 12.49 -17.12
CA GLY A 249 -10.91 13.23 -18.34
C GLY A 249 -9.58 12.82 -18.99
N THR A 250 -9.09 13.68 -19.87
CA THR A 250 -7.77 13.59 -20.49
C THR A 250 -6.97 14.84 -20.17
N ILE A 251 -5.67 14.84 -20.48
CA ILE A 251 -4.82 16.03 -20.37
C ILE A 251 -5.45 17.25 -21.06
N ALA A 252 -6.18 17.05 -22.17
CA ALA A 252 -6.79 18.14 -22.92
C ALA A 252 -8.05 18.74 -22.29
N ASP A 253 -8.87 17.96 -21.58
CA ASP A 253 -10.20 18.41 -21.16
C ASP A 253 -10.42 18.48 -19.64
N ILE A 254 -9.54 17.88 -18.83
CA ILE A 254 -9.76 17.71 -17.39
C ILE A 254 -9.94 19.03 -16.66
N GLU A 255 -9.23 20.09 -17.06
CA GLU A 255 -9.35 21.41 -16.45
C GLU A 255 -10.76 22.00 -16.68
N LYS A 256 -11.30 21.83 -17.89
CA LYS A 256 -12.65 22.25 -18.25
C LYS A 256 -13.72 21.41 -17.54
N ILE A 257 -13.49 20.11 -17.35
CA ILE A 257 -14.40 19.23 -16.62
C ILE A 257 -14.39 19.59 -15.12
N ALA A 258 -13.21 19.77 -14.54
CA ALA A 258 -13.02 20.07 -13.13
C ALA A 258 -13.54 21.45 -12.74
N SER A 259 -13.44 22.46 -13.61
CA SER A 259 -13.94 23.82 -13.33
C SER A 259 -15.46 23.89 -13.14
N LYS A 260 -16.20 22.90 -13.65
CA LYS A 260 -17.65 22.73 -13.41
C LYS A 260 -17.96 22.09 -12.05
N GLN A 261 -16.95 21.74 -11.27
CA GLN A 261 -17.06 21.07 -9.99
C GLN A 261 -16.61 21.99 -8.85
N LYS A 262 -17.09 21.71 -7.64
CA LYS A 262 -16.55 22.34 -6.43
C LYS A 262 -15.25 21.63 -6.03
N ILE A 263 -14.13 22.07 -6.62
CA ILE A 263 -12.80 21.51 -6.34
C ILE A 263 -12.41 21.79 -4.88
N PRO A 264 -12.08 20.76 -4.07
CA PRO A 264 -11.60 20.91 -2.70
C PRO A 264 -10.22 21.58 -2.64
N LYS A 265 -9.74 21.95 -1.44
CA LYS A 265 -8.39 22.54 -1.28
C LYS A 265 -7.28 21.58 -1.71
N GLU A 266 -7.43 20.30 -1.38
CA GLU A 266 -6.50 19.23 -1.71
C GLU A 266 -7.27 18.06 -2.31
N PHE A 267 -6.67 17.38 -3.29
CA PHE A 267 -7.20 16.20 -3.95
C PHE A 267 -6.08 15.36 -4.57
N MET A 268 -6.40 14.11 -4.90
CA MET A 268 -5.46 13.22 -5.58
C MET A 268 -5.62 13.33 -7.09
N VAL A 269 -4.51 13.34 -7.81
CA VAL A 269 -4.47 13.33 -9.28
C VAL A 269 -3.77 12.05 -9.71
N PHE A 270 -4.38 11.33 -10.64
CA PHE A 270 -3.80 10.15 -11.27
C PHE A 270 -3.64 10.44 -12.74
N VAL A 271 -2.45 10.23 -13.31
CA VAL A 271 -2.18 10.40 -14.74
C VAL A 271 -1.33 9.26 -15.26
N GLY A 272 -1.72 8.67 -16.39
CA GLY A 272 -0.97 7.59 -17.01
C GLY A 272 -1.80 6.79 -18.00
N ALA A 273 -1.12 6.11 -18.92
CA ALA A 273 -1.78 5.27 -19.93
C ALA A 273 -2.43 4.00 -19.33
N ASN A 274 -2.06 3.63 -18.11
CA ASN A 274 -2.65 2.51 -17.39
C ASN A 274 -4.03 2.82 -16.79
N LEU A 275 -4.37 4.10 -16.65
CA LEU A 275 -5.67 4.48 -16.12
C LEU A 275 -6.74 4.13 -17.14
N ASP A 276 -7.62 3.22 -16.73
CA ASP A 276 -8.54 2.54 -17.60
C ASP A 276 -9.93 2.49 -16.96
N SER A 277 -10.60 3.64 -16.80
CA SER A 277 -12.07 3.69 -17.02
C SER A 277 -12.68 5.09 -16.92
N PRO A 278 -13.30 5.59 -18.00
CA PRO A 278 -14.77 5.56 -18.06
C PRO A 278 -15.36 4.42 -18.90
N LYS A 279 -14.52 3.73 -19.68
CA LYS A 279 -14.93 2.73 -20.68
C LYS A 279 -15.64 1.52 -20.07
N TYR A 280 -15.33 1.17 -18.82
CA TYR A 280 -15.95 0.07 -18.10
C TYR A 280 -16.93 0.53 -17.02
N HIS A 281 -17.07 1.84 -16.79
CA HIS A 281 -18.08 2.36 -15.87
C HIS A 281 -19.46 2.34 -16.53
N VAL A 282 -20.04 1.14 -16.59
CA VAL A 282 -21.42 0.94 -17.06
C VAL A 282 -22.37 1.52 -16.01
N LYS A 283 -23.55 1.95 -16.45
CA LYS A 283 -24.61 2.38 -15.51
C LYS A 283 -24.99 1.19 -14.63
N ALA A 284 -24.60 1.27 -13.37
CA ALA A 284 -24.86 0.25 -12.38
C ALA A 284 -26.35 -0.11 -12.29
N GLU A 285 -26.65 -1.40 -12.24
CA GLU A 285 -27.99 -1.87 -11.92
C GLU A 285 -28.20 -1.82 -10.40
N LYS A 286 -29.36 -1.33 -9.96
CA LYS A 286 -29.71 -1.39 -8.53
C LYS A 286 -30.04 -2.84 -8.15
N LYS A 287 -29.04 -3.56 -7.64
CA LYS A 287 -29.21 -4.90 -7.05
C LYS A 287 -29.44 -4.80 -5.53
N LYS A 288 -30.17 -5.77 -4.97
CA LYS A 288 -30.35 -5.91 -3.51
C LYS A 288 -29.06 -6.36 -2.82
N GLY A 289 -28.35 -7.30 -3.43
CA GLY A 289 -27.02 -7.72 -3.00
C GLY A 289 -25.96 -6.68 -3.34
N LYS A 290 -24.84 -6.68 -2.61
CA LYS A 290 -23.65 -5.86 -2.90
C LYS A 290 -22.41 -6.73 -2.99
N LEU A 291 -21.52 -6.34 -3.90
CA LEU A 291 -20.21 -6.94 -4.05
C LEU A 291 -19.17 -6.02 -3.40
N TYR A 292 -18.34 -6.61 -2.55
CA TYR A 292 -17.24 -5.95 -1.87
C TYR A 292 -15.93 -6.62 -2.26
N LEU A 293 -14.92 -5.82 -2.58
CA LEU A 293 -13.53 -6.26 -2.69
C LEU A 293 -12.77 -5.72 -1.49
N VAL A 294 -12.29 -6.60 -0.61
CA VAL A 294 -11.81 -6.22 0.72
C VAL A 294 -10.37 -6.66 0.94
N GLY A 295 -9.51 -5.68 1.18
CA GLY A 295 -8.12 -5.94 1.54
C GLY A 295 -7.96 -6.30 3.02
N LEU A 296 -7.32 -7.44 3.30
CA LEU A 296 -6.89 -7.85 4.63
C LEU A 296 -5.39 -8.11 4.64
N TYR A 297 -4.72 -7.81 5.74
CA TYR A 297 -3.28 -8.04 5.84
C TYR A 297 -2.95 -9.50 6.20
N PHE A 298 -2.02 -10.10 5.47
CA PHE A 298 -1.56 -11.47 5.71
C PHE A 298 -0.97 -11.64 7.11
N ASN A 299 -1.34 -12.71 7.84
CA ASN A 299 -0.72 -13.07 9.12
C ASN A 299 -0.76 -12.00 10.23
N ASN A 300 -1.56 -10.96 10.04
CA ASN A 300 -1.83 -9.95 11.06
C ASN A 300 -3.20 -9.29 10.84
N ALA A 301 -4.25 -9.99 11.28
CA ALA A 301 -5.62 -9.53 11.13
C ALA A 301 -5.95 -8.22 11.86
N ASP A 302 -5.11 -7.79 12.82
CA ASP A 302 -5.32 -6.51 13.51
C ASP A 302 -4.93 -5.31 12.65
N LEU A 303 -4.22 -5.51 11.54
CA LEU A 303 -3.97 -4.46 10.54
C LEU A 303 -5.15 -4.24 9.58
N ALA A 304 -6.21 -5.05 9.68
CA ALA A 304 -7.45 -4.79 8.96
C ALA A 304 -8.11 -3.49 9.47
N THR A 305 -8.73 -2.75 8.56
CA THR A 305 -9.58 -1.61 8.93
C THR A 305 -10.85 -2.07 9.63
N LEU A 306 -11.45 -1.22 10.46
CA LEU A 306 -12.77 -1.51 11.02
C LEU A 306 -13.81 -1.68 9.91
N ARG A 307 -13.69 -0.92 8.82
CA ARG A 307 -14.51 -1.06 7.61
C ARG A 307 -14.43 -2.46 7.02
N ALA A 308 -13.22 -2.97 6.80
CA ALA A 308 -13.00 -4.32 6.30
C ALA A 308 -13.62 -5.36 7.24
N ALA A 309 -13.35 -5.26 8.54
CA ALA A 309 -13.90 -6.18 9.54
C ALA A 309 -15.44 -6.17 9.57
N ASN A 310 -16.06 -4.98 9.53
CA ASN A 310 -17.51 -4.82 9.50
C ASN A 310 -18.14 -5.39 8.23
N ILE A 311 -17.48 -5.24 7.07
CA ILE A 311 -17.98 -5.78 5.80
C ILE A 311 -17.89 -7.31 5.79
N VAL A 312 -16.77 -7.87 6.25
CA VAL A 312 -16.65 -9.32 6.43
C VAL A 312 -17.76 -9.83 7.35
N GLU A 313 -18.01 -9.16 8.48
CA GLU A 313 -19.08 -9.53 9.43
C GLU A 313 -20.48 -9.44 8.83
N LYS A 314 -20.74 -8.51 7.92
CA LYS A 314 -22.05 -8.32 7.27
C LYS A 314 -22.25 -9.17 6.02
N SER A 315 -21.20 -9.83 5.53
CA SER A 315 -21.26 -10.63 4.31
C SER A 315 -21.90 -12.00 4.55
N ASP A 316 -22.66 -12.47 3.57
CA ASP A 316 -23.28 -13.81 3.57
C ASP A 316 -22.34 -14.84 2.93
N LEU A 317 -21.61 -14.40 1.89
CA LEU A 317 -20.67 -15.21 1.12
C LEU A 317 -19.29 -14.53 1.12
N ILE A 318 -18.26 -15.30 1.46
CA ILE A 318 -16.86 -14.91 1.41
C ILE A 318 -16.13 -15.74 0.37
N ILE A 319 -15.51 -15.08 -0.61
CA ILE A 319 -14.60 -15.68 -1.58
C ILE A 319 -13.17 -15.55 -1.04
N ASP A 320 -12.55 -16.65 -0.63
CA ASP A 320 -11.22 -16.70 0.00
C ASP A 320 -10.20 -17.41 -0.89
N GLN A 321 -9.96 -16.88 -2.09
CA GLN A 321 -9.12 -17.55 -3.10
C GLN A 321 -7.69 -17.78 -2.62
N PHE A 322 -7.07 -16.80 -1.97
CA PHE A 322 -5.68 -16.88 -1.51
C PHE A 322 -5.53 -17.48 -0.11
N GLY A 323 -6.60 -18.01 0.47
CA GLY A 323 -6.55 -18.58 1.82
C GLY A 323 -6.19 -17.55 2.89
N VAL A 324 -6.60 -16.29 2.69
CA VAL A 324 -6.41 -15.17 3.62
C VAL A 324 -6.93 -15.51 5.01
N LEU A 325 -8.03 -16.26 5.10
CA LEU A 325 -8.59 -16.67 6.39
C LEU A 325 -7.78 -17.77 7.08
N LYS A 326 -6.98 -18.53 6.33
CA LYS A 326 -6.12 -19.60 6.88
C LYS A 326 -4.84 -19.04 7.48
N THR A 327 -4.46 -17.81 7.13
CA THR A 327 -3.13 -17.27 7.44
C THR A 327 -3.13 -16.51 8.76
N GLY A 328 -3.65 -17.12 9.83
CA GLY A 328 -3.62 -16.50 11.16
C GLY A 328 -4.68 -15.42 11.38
N PHE A 329 -5.80 -15.46 10.64
CA PHE A 329 -6.96 -14.60 10.91
C PHE A 329 -7.57 -14.94 12.29
N LYS A 330 -7.31 -14.09 13.29
CA LYS A 330 -7.68 -14.36 14.70
C LYS A 330 -9.15 -14.05 14.99
N HIS A 331 -9.82 -13.26 14.14
CA HIS A 331 -11.19 -12.81 14.33
C HIS A 331 -12.23 -13.83 13.82
N LYS A 332 -12.07 -15.13 14.14
CA LYS A 332 -12.93 -16.23 13.65
C LYS A 332 -14.42 -16.02 13.91
N ARG A 333 -14.79 -15.24 14.94
CA ARG A 333 -16.17 -14.84 15.22
C ARG A 333 -16.83 -14.11 14.05
N LEU A 334 -16.07 -13.33 13.28
CA LEU A 334 -16.57 -12.59 12.11
C LEU A 334 -16.97 -13.52 10.97
N LEU A 335 -16.62 -14.80 11.04
CA LEU A 335 -16.91 -15.81 10.00
C LEU A 335 -18.08 -16.73 10.37
N GLN A 336 -18.66 -16.59 11.56
CA GLN A 336 -19.72 -17.49 12.03
C GLN A 336 -20.97 -17.39 11.15
N GLY A 337 -21.50 -18.55 10.74
CA GLY A 337 -22.70 -18.66 9.90
C GLY A 337 -22.51 -18.24 8.44
N LYS A 338 -21.28 -17.98 8.00
CA LYS A 338 -20.97 -17.50 6.64
C LYS A 338 -20.60 -18.65 5.71
N GLU A 339 -21.03 -18.52 4.47
CA GLU A 339 -20.55 -19.40 3.40
C GLU A 339 -19.14 -18.94 3.01
N ILE A 340 -18.13 -19.80 3.22
CA ILE A 340 -16.77 -19.56 2.73
C ILE A 340 -16.56 -20.42 1.50
N TRP A 341 -16.25 -19.79 0.37
CA TRP A 341 -16.04 -20.46 -0.89
C TRP A 341 -14.66 -20.14 -1.46
N VAL A 342 -14.05 -21.12 -2.10
CA VAL A 342 -12.73 -21.02 -2.73
C VAL A 342 -12.87 -21.61 -4.13
N PRO A 343 -12.48 -20.87 -5.19
CA PRO A 343 -12.57 -21.38 -6.56
C PRO A 343 -11.66 -22.61 -6.75
N SER A 344 -12.04 -23.48 -7.69
CA SER A 344 -11.13 -24.52 -8.17
C SER A 344 -9.93 -23.86 -8.87
N GLY A 345 -8.77 -24.51 -8.83
CA GLY A 345 -7.56 -23.90 -9.37
C GLY A 345 -7.07 -22.67 -8.59
N LYS A 346 -7.35 -22.55 -7.29
CA LYS A 346 -6.82 -21.49 -6.38
C LYS A 346 -5.30 -21.24 -6.47
N GLU A 347 -4.55 -22.22 -6.97
CA GLU A 347 -3.10 -22.14 -7.17
C GLU A 347 -2.72 -21.41 -8.46
N ALA A 348 -3.67 -21.25 -9.40
CA ALA A 348 -3.52 -20.44 -10.58
C ALA A 348 -3.56 -18.96 -10.20
N TRP A 349 -2.59 -18.21 -10.70
CA TRP A 349 -2.55 -16.77 -10.54
C TRP A 349 -3.71 -16.17 -11.34
N ILE A 350 -4.78 -15.76 -10.66
CA ILE A 350 -6.07 -15.41 -11.30
C ILE A 350 -5.98 -14.24 -12.28
N TRP A 351 -4.91 -13.47 -12.23
CA TRP A 351 -4.65 -12.42 -13.21
C TRP A 351 -4.16 -12.96 -14.56
N HIS A 352 -3.51 -14.13 -14.57
CA HIS A 352 -2.75 -14.61 -15.72
C HIS A 352 -3.60 -14.62 -17.00
N GLY A 353 -3.13 -13.84 -17.98
CA GLY A 353 -3.76 -13.66 -19.29
C GLY A 353 -5.17 -13.07 -19.30
N TYR A 354 -5.64 -12.40 -18.25
CA TYR A 354 -6.96 -11.76 -18.26
C TYR A 354 -7.13 -10.83 -19.47
N GLY A 355 -8.23 -11.00 -20.20
CA GLY A 355 -8.54 -10.25 -21.43
C GLY A 355 -7.78 -10.72 -22.68
N LYS A 356 -6.90 -11.73 -22.59
CA LYS A 356 -6.22 -12.35 -23.72
C LYS A 356 -6.92 -13.64 -24.13
N SER A 357 -6.72 -14.05 -25.38
CA SER A 357 -7.24 -15.29 -25.93
C SER A 357 -6.25 -16.45 -25.74
N ALA A 358 -6.75 -17.68 -25.73
CA ALA A 358 -5.95 -18.87 -25.43
C ALA A 358 -4.79 -19.09 -26.42
N ASP A 359 -4.94 -18.66 -27.68
CA ASP A 359 -3.92 -18.73 -28.74
C ASP A 359 -2.69 -17.85 -28.47
N ALA A 360 -2.77 -16.91 -27.53
CA ALA A 360 -1.61 -16.14 -27.06
C ALA A 360 -0.64 -16.97 -26.19
N PHE A 361 -1.02 -18.19 -25.79
CA PHE A 361 -0.28 -19.00 -24.83
C PHE A 361 0.03 -20.38 -25.39
N SER A 362 1.13 -20.98 -24.92
CA SER A 362 1.51 -22.35 -25.28
C SER A 362 2.15 -23.10 -24.11
N GLY A 363 2.13 -24.43 -24.16
CA GLY A 363 2.70 -25.30 -23.14
C GLY A 363 2.18 -25.01 -21.73
N LYS A 364 3.08 -24.94 -20.76
CA LYS A 364 2.74 -24.68 -19.35
C LYS A 364 2.08 -23.32 -19.12
N ASP A 365 2.34 -22.35 -19.99
CA ASP A 365 1.74 -21.03 -19.83
C ASP A 365 0.26 -21.02 -20.24
N LEU A 366 -0.10 -21.83 -21.25
CA LEU A 366 -1.48 -22.12 -21.60
C LEU A 366 -2.21 -22.87 -20.47
N GLU A 367 -1.57 -23.85 -19.85
CA GLU A 367 -2.13 -24.57 -18.70
C GLU A 367 -2.48 -23.60 -17.55
N ARG A 368 -1.57 -22.66 -17.25
CA ARG A 368 -1.80 -21.59 -16.25
C ARG A 368 -2.95 -20.67 -16.64
N PHE A 369 -3.01 -20.26 -17.91
CA PHE A 369 -4.08 -19.40 -18.42
C PHE A 369 -5.44 -20.08 -18.30
N VAL A 370 -5.55 -21.33 -18.74
CA VAL A 370 -6.78 -22.11 -18.65
C VAL A 370 -7.23 -22.29 -17.20
N ALA A 371 -6.30 -22.56 -16.27
CA ALA A 371 -6.63 -22.68 -14.86
C ALA A 371 -7.09 -21.34 -14.25
N ALA A 372 -6.46 -20.22 -14.61
CA ALA A 372 -6.85 -18.89 -14.16
C ALA A 372 -8.22 -18.49 -14.72
N GLU A 373 -8.48 -18.74 -16.00
CA GLU A 373 -9.76 -18.47 -16.66
C GLU A 373 -10.90 -19.27 -16.04
N LYS A 374 -10.66 -20.56 -15.77
CA LYS A 374 -11.61 -21.40 -15.05
C LYS A 374 -11.96 -20.82 -13.67
N ALA A 375 -10.95 -20.41 -12.90
CA ALA A 375 -11.17 -19.82 -11.58
C ALA A 375 -11.97 -18.50 -11.66
N ARG A 376 -11.71 -17.66 -12.67
CA ARG A 376 -12.47 -16.42 -12.93
C ARG A 376 -13.93 -16.72 -13.25
N GLN A 377 -14.19 -17.67 -14.17
CA GLN A 377 -15.55 -18.06 -14.57
C GLN A 377 -16.36 -18.63 -13.40
N GLU A 378 -15.76 -19.54 -12.62
CA GLU A 378 -16.40 -20.09 -11.42
C GLU A 378 -16.75 -18.99 -10.40
N THR A 379 -15.81 -18.06 -10.19
CA THR A 379 -16.01 -16.92 -9.29
C THR A 379 -17.13 -16.01 -9.80
N ALA A 380 -17.15 -15.71 -11.10
CA ALA A 380 -18.19 -14.89 -11.73
C ALA A 380 -19.59 -15.48 -11.58
N VAL A 381 -19.75 -16.78 -11.88
CA VAL A 381 -21.02 -17.49 -11.68
C VAL A 381 -21.44 -17.45 -10.22
N LYS A 382 -20.52 -17.76 -9.30
CA LYS A 382 -20.80 -17.82 -7.87
C LYS A 382 -21.24 -16.46 -7.30
N VAL A 383 -20.52 -15.40 -7.67
CA VAL A 383 -20.81 -14.02 -7.25
C VAL A 383 -22.16 -13.58 -7.80
N ARG A 384 -22.41 -13.71 -9.10
CA ARG A 384 -23.65 -13.26 -9.74
C ARG A 384 -24.88 -13.96 -9.14
N GLN A 385 -24.84 -15.28 -8.96
CA GLN A 385 -25.92 -16.04 -8.32
C GLN A 385 -26.21 -15.59 -6.89
N ALA A 386 -25.17 -15.25 -6.12
CA ALA A 386 -25.35 -14.78 -4.75
C ALA A 386 -25.99 -13.38 -4.71
N ILE A 387 -25.53 -12.47 -5.57
CA ILE A 387 -26.05 -11.10 -5.68
C ILE A 387 -27.52 -11.10 -6.14
N GLU A 388 -27.89 -11.96 -7.08
CA GLU A 388 -29.28 -12.16 -7.53
C GLU A 388 -30.21 -12.60 -6.39
N LYS A 389 -29.70 -13.43 -5.48
CA LYS A 389 -30.40 -13.85 -4.26
C LYS A 389 -30.41 -12.76 -3.17
N GLY A 390 -29.87 -11.57 -3.46
CA GLY A 390 -29.81 -10.45 -2.52
C GLY A 390 -28.71 -10.55 -1.47
N LYS A 391 -27.78 -11.50 -1.61
CA LYS A 391 -26.68 -11.69 -0.65
C LYS A 391 -25.63 -10.59 -0.75
N GLN A 392 -25.00 -10.30 0.38
CA GLN A 392 -23.78 -9.50 0.46
C GLN A 392 -22.57 -10.42 0.21
N VAL A 393 -21.78 -10.12 -0.81
CA VAL A 393 -20.65 -10.93 -1.25
C VAL A 393 -19.35 -10.17 -1.01
N CYS A 394 -18.40 -10.80 -0.32
CA CYS A 394 -17.09 -10.24 -0.05
C CYS A 394 -16.01 -11.11 -0.71
N ILE A 395 -15.20 -10.50 -1.56
CA ILE A 395 -13.99 -11.10 -2.10
C ILE A 395 -12.80 -10.58 -1.30
N LEU A 396 -12.03 -11.50 -0.72
CA LEU A 396 -10.88 -11.16 0.10
C LEU A 396 -9.61 -11.08 -0.73
N ASP A 397 -8.82 -10.05 -0.48
CA ASP A 397 -7.45 -9.96 -0.94
C ASP A 397 -6.43 -9.90 0.20
N ILE A 398 -5.20 -10.24 -0.14
CA ILE A 398 -4.01 -10.06 0.67
C ILE A 398 -3.42 -8.68 0.40
N GLY A 399 -3.52 -7.80 1.39
CA GLY A 399 -2.98 -6.44 1.29
C GLY A 399 -4.01 -5.46 0.74
N ASP A 400 -3.55 -4.50 -0.07
CA ASP A 400 -4.43 -3.53 -0.73
C ASP A 400 -4.94 -4.07 -2.09
N PRO A 401 -6.27 -4.13 -2.33
CA PRO A 401 -6.81 -4.84 -3.50
C PRO A 401 -6.50 -4.27 -4.88
N LEU A 402 -5.95 -3.06 -4.96
CA LEU A 402 -5.68 -2.34 -6.21
C LEU A 402 -4.26 -1.77 -6.26
N THR A 403 -3.34 -2.37 -5.49
CA THR A 403 -1.90 -2.05 -5.54
C THR A 403 -1.09 -3.34 -5.58
N TYR A 404 -0.57 -3.67 -6.77
CA TYR A 404 0.12 -4.92 -7.11
C TYR A 404 -0.69 -6.17 -6.73
N ALA A 405 -2.02 -6.08 -6.89
CA ALA A 405 -2.98 -7.07 -6.46
C ALA A 405 -3.68 -7.73 -7.65
N PRO A 406 -3.98 -9.03 -7.58
CA PRO A 406 -4.48 -9.78 -8.73
C PRO A 406 -5.99 -9.58 -9.00
N TRP A 407 -6.60 -8.51 -8.49
CA TRP A 407 -8.07 -8.36 -8.44
C TRP A 407 -8.65 -7.21 -9.27
N SER A 408 -7.84 -6.48 -10.03
CA SER A 408 -8.36 -5.41 -10.91
C SER A 408 -9.43 -5.92 -11.89
N TRP A 409 -9.33 -7.20 -12.30
CA TRP A 409 -10.30 -7.84 -13.18
C TRP A 409 -11.71 -7.84 -12.58
N ILE A 410 -11.86 -7.86 -11.26
CA ILE A 410 -13.17 -7.78 -10.59
C ILE A 410 -13.86 -6.46 -10.90
N SER A 411 -13.12 -5.36 -10.83
CA SER A 411 -13.68 -4.03 -11.14
C SER A 411 -14.19 -3.96 -12.57
N ARG A 412 -13.57 -4.70 -13.50
CA ARG A 412 -13.94 -4.77 -14.92
C ARG A 412 -15.10 -5.75 -15.16
N GLU A 413 -14.95 -6.99 -14.69
CA GLU A 413 -15.92 -8.08 -14.87
C GLU A 413 -17.27 -7.78 -14.24
N PHE A 414 -17.26 -7.14 -13.06
CA PHE A 414 -18.46 -6.85 -12.29
C PHE A 414 -18.81 -5.37 -12.28
N ALA A 415 -18.35 -4.59 -13.27
CA ALA A 415 -18.60 -3.15 -13.28
C ALA A 415 -20.10 -2.81 -13.25
N ASP A 416 -20.95 -3.67 -13.83
CA ASP A 416 -22.42 -3.58 -13.79
C ASP A 416 -23.00 -3.71 -12.37
N LEU A 417 -22.27 -4.36 -11.45
CA LEU A 417 -22.65 -4.56 -10.05
C LEU A 417 -22.14 -3.46 -9.11
N ASP A 418 -21.38 -2.48 -9.61
CA ASP A 418 -20.85 -1.35 -8.84
C ASP A 418 -20.06 -1.80 -7.59
N PRO A 419 -18.98 -2.60 -7.76
CA PRO A 419 -18.27 -3.20 -6.63
C PRO A 419 -17.70 -2.12 -5.70
N ILE A 420 -17.86 -2.33 -4.40
CA ILE A 420 -17.32 -1.44 -3.37
C ILE A 420 -15.96 -1.97 -2.96
N VAL A 421 -14.91 -1.20 -3.26
CA VAL A 421 -13.54 -1.54 -2.86
C VAL A 421 -13.26 -0.96 -1.49
N VAL A 422 -12.74 -1.80 -0.58
CA VAL A 422 -12.27 -1.41 0.74
C VAL A 422 -10.75 -1.46 0.71
N PRO A 423 -10.05 -0.31 0.83
CA PRO A 423 -8.60 -0.29 0.80
C PRO A 423 -8.05 -1.12 1.96
N GLY A 424 -6.99 -1.85 1.66
CA GLY A 424 -6.29 -2.69 2.61
C GLY A 424 -4.95 -2.09 3.00
N MET A 425 -4.36 -2.62 4.07
CA MET A 425 -2.99 -2.27 4.43
C MET A 425 -2.03 -2.91 3.43
N SER A 426 -1.14 -2.15 2.79
CA SER A 426 -0.12 -2.73 1.91
C SER A 426 1.10 -3.18 2.71
N SER A 427 1.86 -4.15 2.18
CA SER A 427 3.18 -4.50 2.72
C SER A 427 4.14 -3.29 2.70
N PHE A 428 3.91 -2.33 1.78
CA PHE A 428 4.62 -1.07 1.72
C PHE A 428 4.40 -0.19 2.96
N ASP A 429 3.16 0.00 3.38
CA ASP A 429 2.82 0.81 4.56
C ASP A 429 3.43 0.21 5.83
N VAL A 430 3.26 -1.11 5.99
CA VAL A 430 3.77 -1.84 7.15
C VAL A 430 5.30 -1.84 7.18
N ALA A 431 5.95 -2.05 6.03
CA ALA A 431 7.41 -2.02 5.96
C ALA A 431 7.97 -0.62 6.24
N ASN A 432 7.31 0.45 5.80
CA ASN A 432 7.67 1.82 6.17
C ASN A 432 7.61 2.04 7.69
N ALA A 433 6.52 1.58 8.33
CA ALA A 433 6.36 1.66 9.79
C ALA A 433 7.42 0.83 10.55
N VAL A 434 7.78 -0.34 10.02
CA VAL A 434 8.86 -1.19 10.55
C VAL A 434 10.23 -0.53 10.42
N LEU A 435 10.49 0.14 9.29
CA LEU A 435 11.72 0.89 9.09
C LEU A 435 11.79 2.16 9.95
N GLN A 436 10.64 2.69 10.35
CA GLN A 436 10.47 4.02 10.97
C GLN A 436 11.12 5.11 10.12
N LYS A 437 10.93 5.03 8.81
CA LYS A 437 11.47 5.98 7.84
C LYS A 437 10.35 6.44 6.92
N SER A 438 10.22 7.75 6.79
CA SER A 438 9.29 8.31 5.83
C SER A 438 9.91 8.27 4.44
N VAL A 439 9.35 7.43 3.58
CA VAL A 439 9.86 7.20 2.22
C VAL A 439 9.77 8.44 1.33
N THR A 440 8.92 9.40 1.69
CA THR A 440 8.71 10.67 0.97
C THR A 440 9.49 11.85 1.56
N GLN A 441 10.36 11.61 2.54
CA GLN A 441 11.25 12.62 3.15
C GLN A 441 12.72 12.38 2.80
N GLY A 442 13.02 12.12 1.53
CA GLY A 442 14.39 12.26 1.04
C GLY A 442 14.80 13.74 1.05
N GLY A 443 16.08 14.05 1.30
CA GLY A 443 16.55 15.42 1.49
C GLY A 443 15.98 16.40 0.45
N ASN A 444 16.29 16.15 -0.83
CA ASN A 444 15.81 16.93 -1.97
C ASN A 444 14.77 16.20 -2.84
N THR A 445 14.29 15.03 -2.40
CA THR A 445 13.28 14.22 -3.10
C THR A 445 12.01 14.13 -2.28
N LYS A 446 10.86 14.37 -2.92
CA LYS A 446 9.53 14.29 -2.30
C LYS A 446 8.65 13.19 -2.89
N SER A 447 9.19 12.43 -3.84
CA SER A 447 8.51 11.32 -4.49
C SER A 447 9.06 9.97 -4.05
N VAL A 448 8.24 8.95 -4.27
CA VAL A 448 8.61 7.54 -4.21
C VAL A 448 8.15 6.84 -5.48
N ILE A 449 9.00 5.98 -6.02
CA ILE A 449 8.66 5.06 -7.10
C ILE A 449 8.44 3.68 -6.47
N LEU A 450 7.25 3.13 -6.66
CA LEU A 450 6.94 1.73 -6.41
C LEU A 450 7.08 0.98 -7.72
N THR A 451 7.76 -0.16 -7.72
CA THR A 451 8.00 -0.95 -8.94
C THR A 451 8.06 -2.44 -8.63
N VAL A 452 7.90 -3.27 -9.66
CA VAL A 452 8.15 -4.71 -9.62
C VAL A 452 9.18 -5.07 -10.68
N PRO A 453 10.17 -5.94 -10.38
CA PRO A 453 11.13 -6.37 -11.38
C PRO A 453 10.50 -7.41 -12.29
N ASP A 454 10.42 -7.16 -13.59
CA ASP A 454 10.15 -8.19 -14.59
C ASP A 454 11.47 -8.64 -15.22
N VAL A 455 11.72 -9.95 -15.36
CA VAL A 455 12.96 -10.50 -15.90
C VAL A 455 13.24 -9.96 -17.30
N ASP A 456 12.22 -9.94 -18.15
CA ASP A 456 12.37 -9.48 -19.54
C ASP A 456 12.64 -7.97 -19.58
N ASP A 457 11.97 -7.18 -18.73
CA ASP A 457 12.17 -5.74 -18.73
C ASP A 457 13.45 -5.29 -18.03
N TRP A 458 13.79 -5.94 -16.93
CA TRP A 458 14.92 -5.58 -16.08
C TRP A 458 16.26 -5.98 -16.71
N LEU A 459 16.28 -7.11 -17.43
CA LEU A 459 17.48 -7.62 -18.10
C LEU A 459 17.52 -7.28 -19.59
N ASN A 460 16.38 -7.26 -20.30
CA ASN A 460 16.32 -7.16 -21.77
C ASN A 460 15.65 -5.87 -22.31
N LYS A 461 15.28 -4.91 -21.44
CA LYS A 461 14.73 -3.58 -21.81
C LYS A 461 13.45 -3.62 -22.67
N THR A 462 12.57 -4.59 -22.47
CA THR A 462 11.56 -4.93 -23.48
C THR A 462 10.30 -4.06 -23.53
N CYS A 463 9.92 -3.31 -22.49
CA CYS A 463 8.81 -2.35 -22.67
C CYS A 463 8.74 -1.16 -21.70
N PHE A 464 9.68 -1.04 -20.76
CA PHE A 464 9.67 0.01 -19.73
C PHE A 464 10.97 0.80 -19.69
N ASP A 465 10.89 2.14 -19.68
CA ASP A 465 12.04 3.02 -19.49
C ASP A 465 12.48 3.07 -18.02
N PHE A 466 12.84 1.90 -17.48
CA PHE A 466 13.26 1.73 -16.09
C PHE A 466 14.59 2.46 -15.82
N ASP A 467 15.48 2.48 -16.81
CA ASP A 467 16.74 3.22 -16.77
C ASP A 467 16.48 4.71 -16.50
N ALA A 468 15.57 5.36 -17.23
CA ALA A 468 15.22 6.76 -16.95
C ALA A 468 14.51 6.96 -15.60
N MET A 469 13.90 5.93 -15.02
CA MET A 469 13.40 6.03 -13.64
C MET A 469 14.54 6.00 -12.62
N LEU A 470 15.54 5.14 -12.81
CA LEU A 470 16.70 5.05 -11.93
C LEU A 470 17.58 6.29 -11.98
N GLU A 471 17.75 6.91 -13.16
CA GLU A 471 18.48 8.18 -13.34
C GLU A 471 17.95 9.32 -12.45
N ARG A 472 16.67 9.26 -12.05
CA ARG A 472 16.04 10.29 -11.21
C ARG A 472 16.52 10.22 -9.76
N GLN A 473 17.07 9.08 -9.33
CA GLN A 473 17.55 8.83 -7.97
C GLN A 473 16.53 9.20 -6.88
N THR A 474 15.25 9.00 -7.17
CA THR A 474 14.14 9.18 -6.23
C THR A 474 14.11 8.03 -5.22
N SER A 475 13.36 8.18 -4.13
CA SER A 475 13.12 7.03 -3.25
C SER A 475 12.51 5.89 -4.07
N LEU A 476 13.08 4.70 -3.97
CA LEU A 476 12.67 3.55 -4.76
C LEU A 476 12.28 2.40 -3.84
N VAL A 477 11.14 1.77 -4.14
CA VAL A 477 10.66 0.56 -3.47
C VAL A 477 10.37 -0.51 -4.51
N ILE A 478 11.05 -1.65 -4.38
CA ILE A 478 10.94 -2.78 -5.29
C ILE A 478 10.14 -3.89 -4.59
N PHE A 479 9.00 -4.23 -5.19
CA PHE A 479 8.09 -5.29 -4.78
C PHE A 479 8.52 -6.64 -5.37
N MET A 480 8.29 -7.71 -4.62
CA MET A 480 8.39 -9.10 -5.09
C MET A 480 9.72 -9.49 -5.80
N PRO A 481 10.89 -8.94 -5.46
CA PRO A 481 12.14 -9.21 -6.17
C PRO A 481 12.50 -10.69 -6.22
N GLY A 482 12.41 -11.40 -5.09
CA GLY A 482 12.87 -12.79 -4.95
C GLY A 482 12.10 -13.85 -5.76
N TYR A 483 11.02 -13.47 -6.46
CA TYR A 483 10.28 -14.35 -7.35
C TYR A 483 10.79 -14.32 -8.79
N MET A 484 11.43 -13.23 -9.19
CA MET A 484 11.74 -12.93 -10.58
C MET A 484 13.24 -12.68 -10.77
N ILE A 485 13.90 -11.97 -9.85
CA ILE A 485 15.28 -11.51 -10.01
C ILE A 485 16.06 -11.64 -8.70
N THR A 486 17.34 -12.02 -8.79
CA THR A 486 18.17 -12.16 -7.59
C THR A 486 18.59 -10.80 -7.00
N LEU A 487 18.84 -10.74 -5.69
CA LEU A 487 19.35 -9.51 -5.06
C LEU A 487 20.68 -9.03 -5.69
N PRO A 488 21.67 -9.90 -6.00
CA PRO A 488 22.86 -9.49 -6.74
C PRO A 488 22.57 -8.80 -8.07
N ASP A 489 21.63 -9.31 -8.88
CA ASP A 489 21.29 -8.69 -10.17
C ASP A 489 20.67 -7.30 -9.99
N ILE A 490 19.83 -7.14 -8.97
CA ILE A 490 19.24 -5.85 -8.60
C ILE A 490 20.34 -4.87 -8.17
N VAL A 491 21.25 -5.28 -7.30
CA VAL A 491 22.35 -4.43 -6.82
C VAL A 491 23.30 -4.04 -7.96
N ASN A 492 23.62 -4.98 -8.85
CA ASN A 492 24.43 -4.71 -10.03
C ASN A 492 23.77 -3.66 -10.93
N LYS A 493 22.46 -3.79 -11.19
CA LYS A 493 21.70 -2.81 -11.98
C LYS A 493 21.67 -1.44 -11.33
N LEU A 494 21.38 -1.37 -10.02
CA LEU A 494 21.33 -0.11 -9.28
C LEU A 494 22.71 0.57 -9.23
N SER A 495 23.80 -0.18 -9.11
CA SER A 495 25.16 0.36 -9.00
C SER A 495 25.64 1.11 -10.26
N VAL A 496 24.92 0.97 -11.39
CA VAL A 496 25.16 1.77 -12.60
C VAL A 496 24.65 3.22 -12.42
N TYR A 497 23.60 3.42 -11.62
CA TYR A 497 22.91 4.71 -11.48
C TYR A 497 23.11 5.37 -10.12
N TYR A 498 23.39 4.59 -9.09
CA TYR A 498 23.50 5.04 -7.71
C TYR A 498 24.93 4.88 -7.19
N ASP A 499 25.37 5.82 -6.34
CA ASP A 499 26.64 5.69 -5.63
C ASP A 499 26.62 4.40 -4.78
N LEU A 500 27.75 3.68 -4.71
CA LEU A 500 27.86 2.42 -3.98
C LEU A 500 27.55 2.55 -2.47
N LYS A 501 27.66 3.77 -1.91
CA LYS A 501 27.29 4.08 -0.53
C LYS A 501 25.81 4.40 -0.36
N THR A 502 25.02 4.39 -1.43
CA THR A 502 23.58 4.64 -1.38
C THR A 502 22.93 3.66 -0.39
N PRO A 503 22.18 4.16 0.60
CA PRO A 503 21.50 3.31 1.55
C PRO A 503 20.47 2.40 0.89
N ILE A 504 20.41 1.18 1.37
CA ILE A 504 19.45 0.15 0.94
C ILE A 504 18.97 -0.64 2.16
N ALA A 505 17.70 -0.99 2.17
CA ALA A 505 17.11 -1.83 3.22
C ALA A 505 16.21 -2.90 2.62
N LEU A 506 16.23 -4.09 3.20
CA LEU A 506 15.31 -5.17 2.89
C LEU A 506 14.38 -5.38 4.08
N VAL A 507 13.08 -5.48 3.81
CA VAL A 507 12.07 -5.79 4.83
C VAL A 507 11.33 -7.06 4.42
N GLY A 508 11.63 -8.15 5.12
CA GLY A 508 11.00 -9.45 4.93
C GLY A 508 9.87 -9.68 5.94
N ASN A 509 8.75 -10.27 5.49
CA ASN A 509 7.59 -10.57 6.34
C ASN A 509 7.13 -9.38 7.22
N ALA A 510 7.04 -8.18 6.63
CA ALA A 510 6.63 -6.98 7.37
C ALA A 510 5.32 -7.22 8.15
N GLY A 511 5.29 -6.87 9.43
CA GLY A 511 4.11 -7.03 10.28
C GLY A 511 3.89 -8.44 10.85
N PHE A 512 4.75 -9.41 10.53
CA PHE A 512 4.63 -10.78 11.05
C PHE A 512 5.44 -10.88 12.34
N LYS A 513 4.77 -11.02 13.48
CA LYS A 513 5.37 -10.90 14.81
C LYS A 513 6.66 -11.69 15.01
N ASP A 514 6.72 -12.92 14.50
CA ASP A 514 7.81 -13.86 14.80
C ASP A 514 8.84 -13.98 13.65
N SER A 515 8.45 -13.61 12.43
CA SER A 515 9.27 -13.80 11.22
C SER A 515 9.63 -12.52 10.48
N GLN A 516 9.22 -11.35 10.98
CA GLN A 516 9.65 -10.05 10.45
C GLN A 516 11.18 -9.92 10.53
N ARG A 517 11.81 -9.54 9.42
CA ARG A 517 13.26 -9.32 9.33
C ARG A 517 13.55 -8.01 8.60
N VAL A 518 14.57 -7.31 9.07
CA VAL A 518 15.04 -6.06 8.47
C VAL A 518 16.55 -6.14 8.35
N VAL A 519 17.07 -5.96 7.14
CA VAL A 519 18.50 -5.85 6.89
C VAL A 519 18.74 -4.48 6.28
N LYS A 520 19.62 -3.68 6.88
CA LYS A 520 20.00 -2.34 6.38
C LYS A 520 21.48 -2.35 6.02
N GLY A 521 21.82 -1.73 4.90
CA GLY A 521 23.20 -1.64 4.42
C GLY A 521 23.34 -0.57 3.35
N ARG A 522 24.35 -0.74 2.51
CA ARG A 522 24.62 0.07 1.33
C ARG A 522 24.72 -0.85 0.12
N LEU A 523 24.63 -0.30 -1.08
CA LEU A 523 24.73 -1.10 -2.31
C LEU A 523 26.01 -1.96 -2.34
N ASP A 524 27.13 -1.44 -1.83
CA ASP A 524 28.42 -2.18 -1.77
C ASP A 524 28.45 -3.41 -0.84
N ASN A 525 27.55 -3.53 0.14
CA ASN A 525 27.65 -4.57 1.17
C ASN A 525 26.35 -5.32 1.47
N ILE A 526 25.22 -4.88 0.91
CA ILE A 526 23.90 -5.45 1.25
C ILE A 526 23.77 -6.93 0.89
N VAL A 527 24.40 -7.38 -0.20
CA VAL A 527 24.38 -8.78 -0.64
C VAL A 527 25.04 -9.68 0.41
N GLU A 528 26.19 -9.26 0.95
CA GLU A 528 26.89 -10.00 2.00
C GLU A 528 26.09 -10.02 3.31
N LEU A 529 25.52 -8.88 3.70
CA LEU A 529 24.70 -8.77 4.90
C LEU A 529 23.47 -9.66 4.83
N VAL A 530 22.80 -9.69 3.68
CA VAL A 530 21.64 -10.55 3.44
C VAL A 530 22.05 -12.02 3.38
N GLY A 531 23.21 -12.37 2.80
CA GLY A 531 23.68 -13.76 2.79
C GLY A 531 23.96 -14.34 4.18
N LYS A 532 24.29 -13.48 5.16
CA LYS A 532 24.46 -13.87 6.58
C LYS A 532 23.13 -14.04 7.32
N GLU A 533 22.08 -13.39 6.83
CA GLU A 533 20.74 -13.39 7.43
C GLU A 533 19.84 -14.39 6.69
N LYS A 534 19.09 -15.23 7.39
CA LYS A 534 18.10 -16.11 6.74
C LYS A 534 16.86 -15.29 6.35
N MET A 535 16.98 -14.46 5.32
CA MET A 535 15.88 -13.66 4.80
C MET A 535 14.78 -14.56 4.23
N PRO A 536 13.50 -14.23 4.49
CA PRO A 536 12.38 -14.95 3.87
C PRO A 536 12.38 -14.71 2.36
N GLN A 537 11.72 -15.60 1.61
CA GLN A 537 11.62 -15.50 0.15
C GLN A 537 10.88 -14.22 -0.32
N SER A 538 9.94 -13.72 0.49
CA SER A 538 9.19 -12.48 0.21
C SER A 538 9.71 -11.31 1.03
N TYR A 539 10.28 -10.32 0.36
CA TYR A 539 10.75 -9.07 0.97
C TYR A 539 10.55 -7.89 0.03
N LEU A 540 10.47 -6.69 0.60
CA LEU A 540 10.56 -5.42 -0.14
C LEU A 540 11.99 -4.90 -0.09
N ILE A 541 12.47 -4.28 -1.17
CA ILE A 541 13.74 -3.55 -1.18
C ILE A 541 13.43 -2.05 -1.22
N TYR A 542 14.06 -1.31 -0.32
CA TYR A 542 14.00 0.14 -0.22
C TYR A 542 15.37 0.71 -0.57
N VAL A 543 15.43 1.68 -1.48
CA VAL A 543 16.69 2.29 -1.94
C VAL A 543 16.55 3.80 -1.92
N GLY A 544 17.51 4.48 -1.30
CA GLY A 544 17.61 5.93 -1.38
C GLY A 544 17.98 6.63 -0.08
N PRO A 545 18.24 7.95 -0.15
CA PRO A 545 18.80 8.72 0.95
C PRO A 545 17.86 8.90 2.15
N PHE A 546 16.55 8.64 1.99
CA PHE A 546 15.57 8.73 3.08
C PHE A 546 15.82 7.68 4.19
N LEU A 547 16.63 6.65 3.93
CA LEU A 547 16.97 5.61 4.91
C LEU A 547 18.04 6.05 5.91
N ASN A 548 18.77 7.14 5.65
CA ASN A 548 19.81 7.68 6.53
C ASN A 548 19.25 8.18 7.86
#